data_AF-A0ABD2P541-F1
#
_entry.id   AF-A0ABD2P541-F1
#
_cell.length_a   1.000
_cell.length_b   1.000
_cell.length_c   1.000
_cell.angle_alpha   90.00
_cell.angle_beta   90.00
_cell.angle_gamma   90.00
#
_symmetry.space_group_name_H-M   'P 1'
#
loop_
_entity.id
_entity.type
_entity.pdbx_description
1 polymer ?
#
loop_
_entity_poly.entity_id
_entity_poly.type
_entity_poly.pdbx_seq_one_letter_code
_entity_poly.pdbx_strand_id
1 'polypeptide(L)'
;MFTRIAKQSKAATIASFKITHILAKHKKSFEAGSVVKEAFIKAGETSFGDFKNKTEIISAIRELQLFRPTVTRRIEVMSQDIADELKYDIMKCSYFSLQFKESIDMTETAQLCIFIRMVFNDMLA
;
A
#
# COMPACT_ATOMS: atom_id res chain seq x y z
N MET A 1 15.62 -22.44 -15.90
CA MET A 1 14.83 -21.28 -15.42
C MET A 1 15.42 -20.86 -14.08
N PHE A 2 16.09 -19.71 -14.01
CA PHE A 2 16.83 -19.30 -12.80
C PHE A 2 15.88 -18.75 -11.74
N THR A 3 15.49 -19.55 -10.76
CA THR A 3 14.90 -19.07 -9.50
C THR A 3 16.03 -18.68 -8.55
N ARG A 4 16.62 -17.50 -8.77
CA ARG A 4 17.42 -16.85 -7.73
C ARG A 4 16.44 -16.43 -6.63
N ILE A 5 16.30 -17.26 -5.60
CA ILE A 5 15.64 -16.87 -4.36
C ILE A 5 16.55 -15.82 -3.73
N ALA A 6 16.33 -14.55 -4.11
CA ALA A 6 16.98 -13.44 -3.43
C ALA A 6 16.60 -13.57 -1.96
N LYS A 7 17.60 -13.66 -1.08
CA LYS A 7 17.43 -13.58 0.36
C LYS A 7 16.84 -12.20 0.67
N GLN A 8 15.53 -12.11 0.56
CA GLN A 8 14.79 -10.86 0.56
C GLN A 8 14.71 -10.41 2.02
N SER A 9 15.29 -9.25 2.34
CA SER A 9 15.23 -8.72 3.69
C SER A 9 13.76 -8.49 4.08
N LYS A 10 13.30 -9.12 5.16
CA LYS A 10 11.96 -8.89 5.74
C LYS A 10 11.69 -7.39 5.93
N ALA A 11 12.72 -6.64 6.32
CA ALA A 11 12.63 -5.18 6.48
C ALA A 11 12.38 -4.45 5.15
N ALA A 12 13.06 -4.85 4.06
CA ALA A 12 12.86 -4.25 2.74
C ALA A 12 11.42 -4.50 2.24
N THR A 13 10.87 -5.70 2.47
CA THR A 13 9.48 -6.02 2.12
C THR A 13 8.50 -5.19 2.94
N ILE A 14 8.67 -5.07 4.25
CA ILE A 14 7.80 -4.23 5.09
C ILE A 14 7.87 -2.75 4.64
N ALA A 15 9.08 -2.22 4.43
CA ALA A 15 9.28 -0.82 4.03
C ALA A 15 8.60 -0.51 2.69
N SER A 16 8.67 -1.41 1.72
CA SER A 16 8.01 -1.23 0.43
C SER A 16 6.48 -1.31 0.52
N PHE A 17 5.89 -2.08 1.45
CA PHE A 17 4.44 -2.01 1.72
C PHE A 17 4.06 -0.65 2.27
N LYS A 18 4.83 -0.14 3.25
CA LYS A 18 4.60 1.19 3.83
C LYS A 18 4.67 2.30 2.79
N ILE A 19 5.68 2.28 1.92
CA ILE A 19 5.84 3.27 0.85
C ILE A 19 4.69 3.14 -0.15
N THR A 20 4.35 1.93 -0.60
CA THR A 20 3.21 1.71 -1.50
C THR A 20 1.89 2.20 -0.91
N HIS A 21 1.65 1.98 0.39
CA HIS A 21 0.46 2.48 1.07
C HIS A 21 0.39 4.02 1.04
N ILE A 22 1.51 4.72 1.24
CA ILE A 22 1.58 6.18 1.09
C ILE A 22 1.24 6.59 -0.34
N LEU A 23 1.81 5.93 -1.35
CA LEU A 23 1.52 6.22 -2.76
C LEU A 23 0.02 6.06 -3.07
N ALA A 24 -0.60 4.98 -2.60
CA ALA A 24 -2.02 4.71 -2.78
C ALA A 24 -2.90 5.77 -2.09
N LYS A 25 -2.60 6.11 -0.83
CA LYS A 25 -3.33 7.14 -0.07
C LYS A 25 -3.32 8.52 -0.75
N HIS A 26 -2.21 8.86 -1.41
CA HIS A 26 -2.05 10.11 -2.14
C HIS A 26 -2.42 10.01 -3.63
N LYS A 27 -3.07 8.91 -4.06
CA LYS A 27 -3.51 8.65 -5.44
C LYS A 27 -2.38 8.85 -6.47
N LYS A 28 -1.16 8.46 -6.13
CA LYS A 28 0.00 8.57 -7.02
C LYS A 28 0.06 7.38 -7.98
N SER A 29 0.62 7.61 -9.17
CA SER A 29 0.89 6.56 -10.16
C SER A 29 1.73 5.44 -9.55
N PHE A 30 1.51 4.20 -9.97
CA PHE A 30 2.31 3.06 -9.54
C PHE A 30 3.78 3.16 -9.98
N GLU A 31 4.06 3.98 -11.00
CA GLU A 31 5.43 4.29 -11.45
C GLU A 31 6.17 5.24 -10.51
N ALA A 32 5.44 5.97 -9.65
CA ALA A 32 6.04 6.88 -8.68
C ALA A 32 6.97 6.16 -7.68
N GLY A 33 6.79 4.85 -7.47
CA GLY A 33 7.69 4.06 -6.62
C GLY A 33 9.15 4.09 -7.10
N SER A 34 9.37 4.07 -8.41
CA SER A 34 10.72 4.17 -8.99
C SER A 34 11.35 5.54 -8.70
N VAL A 35 10.57 6.61 -8.83
CA VAL A 35 11.01 7.98 -8.53
C VAL A 35 11.35 8.15 -7.05
N VAL A 36 10.52 7.61 -6.15
CA VAL A 36 10.80 7.64 -4.70
C VAL A 36 12.09 6.91 -4.38
N LYS A 37 12.33 5.76 -5.01
CA LYS A 37 13.56 4.99 -4.83
C LYS A 37 14.79 5.75 -5.30
N GLU A 38 14.70 6.38 -6.48
CA GLU A 38 15.78 7.21 -7.03
C GLU A 38 16.09 8.39 -6.10
N ALA A 39 15.06 9.10 -5.64
CA ALA A 39 15.20 10.20 -4.69
C ALA A 39 15.88 9.73 -3.38
N PHE A 40 15.50 8.56 -2.86
CA PHE A 40 16.11 7.99 -1.65
C PHE A 40 17.59 7.65 -1.85
N ILE A 41 17.97 7.10 -2.99
CA ILE A 41 19.37 6.80 -3.30
C ILE A 41 20.17 8.10 -3.36
N LYS A 42 19.69 9.11 -4.10
CA LYS A 42 20.40 10.37 -4.28
C LYS A 42 20.55 11.15 -2.97
N ALA A 43 19.46 11.23 -2.21
CA ALA A 43 19.46 11.86 -0.90
C ALA A 43 20.37 11.11 0.07
N GLY A 44 20.33 9.77 0.07
CA GLY A 44 21.18 8.95 0.92
C GLY A 44 22.67 9.10 0.61
N GLU A 45 23.05 9.08 -0.67
CA GLU A 45 24.45 9.23 -1.09
C GLU A 45 25.05 10.57 -0.62
N THR A 46 24.22 11.62 -0.58
CA THR A 46 24.63 12.95 -0.11
C THR A 46 24.57 13.06 1.42
N SER A 47 23.47 12.66 2.03
CA SER A 47 23.21 12.85 3.47
C SER A 47 24.02 11.92 4.36
N PHE A 48 24.39 10.74 3.85
CA PHE A 48 25.17 9.74 4.58
C PHE A 48 26.61 9.61 4.05
N GLY A 49 27.10 10.57 3.27
CA GLY A 49 28.41 10.50 2.61
C GLY A 49 29.59 10.24 3.56
N ASP A 50 29.53 10.83 4.76
CA ASP A 50 30.57 10.73 5.80
C ASP A 50 30.34 9.59 6.81
N PHE A 51 29.24 8.84 6.67
CA PHE A 51 28.90 7.76 7.59
C PHE A 51 29.76 6.52 7.27
N LYS A 52 30.29 5.87 8.32
CA LYS A 52 31.09 4.64 8.17
C LYS A 52 30.32 3.50 7.48
N ASN A 53 28.99 3.45 7.68
CA ASN A 53 28.09 2.43 7.16
C ASN A 53 27.29 2.87 5.92
N LYS A 54 27.80 3.87 5.16
CA LYS A 54 27.08 4.41 4.01
C LYS A 54 26.74 3.34 2.97
N THR A 55 27.66 2.43 2.71
CA THR A 55 27.52 1.42 1.66
C THR A 55 26.37 0.47 1.99
N GLU A 56 26.25 0.09 3.26
CA GLU A 56 25.18 -0.77 3.79
C GLU A 56 23.83 -0.06 3.71
N ILE A 57 23.76 1.22 4.10
CA ILE A 57 22.53 2.02 4.02
C ILE A 57 22.06 2.13 2.56
N ILE A 58 22.94 2.51 1.65
CA ILE A 58 22.60 2.66 0.22
C ILE A 58 22.24 1.31 -0.40
N SER A 59 22.92 0.22 -0.03
CA SER A 59 22.57 -1.12 -0.48
C SER A 59 21.16 -1.51 -0.02
N ALA A 60 20.80 -1.24 1.24
CA ALA A 60 19.46 -1.51 1.75
C ALA A 60 18.36 -0.72 1.01
N ILE A 61 18.64 0.54 0.64
CA ILE A 61 17.73 1.35 -0.18
C ILE A 61 17.61 0.78 -1.59
N ARG A 62 18.73 0.34 -2.20
CA ARG A 62 18.75 -0.29 -3.53
C ARG A 62 18.00 -1.61 -3.57
N GLU A 63 17.89 -2.32 -2.45
CA GLU A 63 17.09 -3.55 -2.33
C GLU A 63 15.57 -3.28 -2.23
N LEU A 64 15.13 -2.04 -1.99
CA LEU A 64 13.71 -1.71 -1.91
C LEU A 64 12.98 -2.04 -3.23
N GLN A 65 11.86 -2.73 -3.10
CA GLN A 65 11.08 -3.20 -4.22
C GLN A 65 9.96 -2.21 -4.54
N LEU A 66 10.27 -1.22 -5.35
CA LEU A 66 9.36 -0.12 -5.68
C LEU A 66 9.11 0.03 -7.18
N PHE A 67 9.45 -1.00 -7.97
CA PHE A 67 9.08 -1.03 -9.39
C PHE A 67 7.57 -1.22 -9.55
N ARG A 68 7.02 -0.66 -10.64
CA ARG A 68 5.58 -0.67 -10.94
C ARG A 68 4.89 -2.02 -10.70
N PRO A 69 5.36 -3.18 -11.20
CA PRO A 69 4.67 -4.45 -10.97
C PRO A 69 4.62 -4.85 -9.49
N THR A 70 5.67 -4.49 -8.73
CA THR A 70 5.71 -4.76 -7.29
C THR A 70 4.78 -3.83 -6.52
N VAL A 71 4.74 -2.55 -6.89
CA VAL A 71 3.82 -1.57 -6.30
C VAL A 71 2.38 -2.00 -6.54
N THR A 72 2.02 -2.39 -7.77
CA THR A 72 0.70 -2.91 -8.13
C THR A 72 0.33 -4.13 -7.29
N ARG A 73 1.17 -5.17 -7.25
CA ARG A 73 0.91 -6.38 -6.46
C ARG A 73 0.71 -6.10 -4.97
N ARG A 74 1.47 -5.14 -4.42
CA ARG A 74 1.33 -4.75 -3.01
C ARG A 74 0.01 -4.05 -2.74
N ILE A 75 -0.47 -3.21 -3.68
CA ILE A 75 -1.80 -2.60 -3.59
C ILE A 75 -2.89 -3.66 -3.65
N GLU A 76 -2.78 -4.63 -4.56
CA GLU A 76 -3.73 -5.74 -4.65
C GLU A 76 -3.80 -6.54 -3.35
N VAL A 77 -2.64 -6.89 -2.76
CA VAL A 77 -2.59 -7.59 -1.47
C VAL A 77 -3.25 -6.77 -0.35
N MET A 78 -2.94 -5.48 -0.24
CA MET A 78 -3.58 -4.62 0.77
C MET A 78 -5.08 -4.46 0.52
N SER A 79 -5.50 -4.38 -0.74
CA SER A 79 -6.92 -4.29 -1.10
C SER A 79 -7.67 -5.56 -0.75
N GLN A 80 -7.05 -6.73 -0.93
CA GLN A 80 -7.65 -8.01 -0.56
C GLN A 80 -7.76 -8.14 0.97
N ASP A 81 -6.74 -7.73 1.70
CA ASP A 81 -6.74 -7.71 3.17
C ASP A 81 -7.91 -6.90 3.74
N ILE A 82 -8.12 -5.68 3.21
CA ILE A 82 -9.27 -4.83 3.57
C ILE A 82 -10.61 -5.50 3.22
N ALA A 83 -10.69 -6.18 2.07
CA ALA A 83 -11.91 -6.87 1.65
C ALA A 83 -12.24 -8.08 2.55
N ASP A 84 -11.21 -8.82 2.98
CA ASP A 84 -11.34 -9.95 3.87
C ASP A 84 -11.76 -9.50 5.28
N GLU A 85 -11.19 -8.40 5.79
CA GLU A 85 -11.59 -7.78 7.05
C GLU A 85 -13.03 -7.28 7.00
N LEU A 86 -13.42 -6.57 5.94
CA LEU A 86 -14.80 -6.10 5.75
C LEU A 86 -15.79 -7.28 5.71
N LYS A 87 -15.45 -8.38 5.02
CA LYS A 87 -16.29 -9.58 4.97
C LYS A 87 -16.44 -10.21 6.35
N TYR A 88 -15.34 -10.30 7.10
CA TYR A 88 -15.35 -10.82 8.46
C TYR A 88 -16.25 -9.99 9.38
N ASP A 89 -16.15 -8.67 9.31
CA ASP A 89 -16.95 -7.73 10.10
C ASP A 89 -18.44 -7.84 9.78
N ILE A 90 -18.80 -7.94 8.49
CA ILE A 90 -20.19 -8.16 8.06
C ILE A 90 -20.73 -9.46 8.64
N MET A 91 -19.95 -10.54 8.66
CA MET A 91 -20.37 -11.82 9.23
C MET A 91 -20.54 -11.79 10.75
N LYS A 92 -19.89 -10.83 11.42
CA LYS A 92 -19.92 -10.70 12.89
C LYS A 92 -20.91 -9.66 13.40
N CYS A 93 -21.28 -8.68 12.59
CA CYS A 93 -22.19 -7.63 13.02
C CYS A 93 -23.58 -8.19 13.35
N SER A 94 -24.22 -7.62 14.38
CA SER A 94 -25.57 -7.96 14.82
C SER A 94 -26.61 -7.33 13.89
N TYR A 95 -26.32 -6.10 13.45
CA TYR A 95 -27.16 -5.33 12.53
C TYR A 95 -26.27 -4.55 11.58
N PHE A 96 -26.74 -4.32 10.35
CA PHE A 96 -26.11 -3.40 9.42
C PHE A 96 -27.15 -2.62 8.62
N SER A 97 -26.73 -1.48 8.08
CA SER A 97 -27.49 -0.72 7.08
C SER A 97 -26.58 -0.32 5.92
N LEU A 98 -27.18 -0.21 4.74
CA LEU A 98 -26.50 0.21 3.52
C LEU A 98 -27.05 1.54 3.04
N GLN A 99 -26.15 2.46 2.67
CA GLN A 99 -26.50 3.72 2.02
C GLN A 99 -25.91 3.72 0.61
N PHE A 100 -26.79 3.95 -0.37
CA PHE A 100 -26.44 4.05 -1.78
C PHE A 100 -26.48 5.52 -2.19
N LYS A 101 -25.39 6.02 -2.78
CA LYS A 101 -25.30 7.38 -3.29
C LYS A 101 -24.77 7.35 -4.71
N GLU A 102 -25.63 7.72 -5.65
CA GLU A 102 -25.22 7.95 -7.04
C GLU A 102 -24.65 9.37 -7.19
N SER A 103 -23.62 9.49 -8.02
CA SER A 103 -23.03 10.75 -8.45
C SER A 103 -22.59 10.62 -9.90
N ILE A 104 -22.32 11.74 -10.57
CA ILE A 104 -21.83 11.76 -11.94
C ILE A 104 -20.45 12.39 -11.91
N ASP A 105 -19.46 11.76 -12.56
CA ASP A 105 -18.12 12.30 -12.64
C ASP A 105 -17.95 13.34 -13.76
N MET A 106 -16.75 13.91 -13.86
CA MET A 106 -16.43 14.94 -14.86
C MET A 106 -16.50 14.43 -16.32
N THR A 107 -16.61 13.11 -16.51
CA THR A 107 -16.76 12.46 -17.81
C THR A 107 -18.17 11.93 -18.05
N GLU A 108 -19.15 12.44 -17.30
CA GLU A 108 -20.56 12.05 -17.37
C GLU A 108 -20.81 10.56 -17.06
N THR A 109 -19.88 9.90 -16.40
CA THR A 109 -20.05 8.50 -15.99
C THR A 109 -20.71 8.45 -14.62
N ALA A 110 -21.81 7.71 -14.52
CA ALA A 110 -22.49 7.45 -13.26
C ALA A 110 -21.60 6.61 -12.33
N GLN A 111 -21.41 7.07 -11.10
CA GLN A 111 -20.64 6.43 -10.04
C GLN A 111 -21.55 6.15 -8.85
N LEU A 112 -21.59 4.89 -8.40
CA LEU A 112 -22.34 4.47 -7.22
C LEU A 112 -21.40 4.28 -6.04
N CYS A 113 -21.57 5.08 -4.98
CA CYS A 113 -20.94 4.87 -3.69
C CYS A 113 -21.87 4.06 -2.78
N ILE A 114 -21.32 3.02 -2.16
CA ILE A 114 -22.02 2.18 -1.18
C ILE A 114 -21.31 2.34 0.16
N PHE A 115 -22.05 2.77 1.18
CA PHE A 115 -21.57 2.86 2.56
C PHE A 115 -22.28 1.83 3.41
N ILE A 116 -21.53 1.13 4.26
CA ILE A 116 -22.07 0.21 5.26
C ILE A 116 -21.87 0.81 6.66
N ARG A 117 -22.91 0.73 7.50
CA ARG A 117 -22.83 0.99 8.94
C ARG A 117 -23.15 -0.29 9.66
N MET A 118 -22.28 -0.71 10.58
CA MET A 118 -22.36 -1.97 11.30
C MET A 118 -22.56 -1.71 12.79
N VAL A 119 -23.35 -2.56 13.45
CA VAL A 119 -23.52 -2.61 14.91
C VAL A 119 -23.05 -3.97 15.40
N PHE A 120 -22.16 -3.99 16.39
CA PHE A 120 -21.61 -5.19 17.00
C PHE A 120 -22.20 -5.39 18.40
N ASN A 121 -22.20 -6.62 18.89
CA ASN A 121 -22.84 -6.98 20.17
C ASN A 121 -22.29 -6.21 21.38
N ASP A 122 -21.01 -5.89 21.39
CA ASP A 122 -20.35 -5.11 22.45
C ASP A 122 -20.78 -3.64 22.49
N MET A 123 -21.42 -3.13 21.42
CA MET A 123 -22.02 -1.79 21.39
C MET A 123 -23.49 -1.77 21.83
N LEU A 124 -24.09 -2.93 22.09
CA LEU A 124 -25.48 -3.07 22.54
C LEU A 124 -25.61 -3.20 24.07
N ALA A 125 -24.49 -3.21 24.79
CA ALA A 125 -24.40 -3.36 26.23
C ALA A 125 -24.54 -2.04 26.98
#